data_AF-A0A6M0LBC1-F1
#
_entry.id   AF-A0A6M0LBC1-F1
#
_cell.length_a   1.000
_cell.length_b   1.000
_cell.length_c   1.000
_cell.angle_alpha   90.00
_cell.angle_beta   90.00
_cell.angle_gamma   90.00
#
_symmetry.space_group_name_H-M   'P 1'
#
loop_
_entity.id
_entity.type
_entity.pdbx_description
1 polymer ?
#
loop_
_entity_poly.entity_id
_entity_poly.type
_entity_poly.pdbx_seq_one_letter_code
_entity_poly.pdbx_strand_id
1 'polypeptide(L)' 'MRCHVAISQDQDNHGYGLKNIQYIAKKYNGNMTVEVQDNWFSLCVVFPIV' A
#
# COMPACT_ATOMS: atom_id res chain seq x y z
N MET A 1 -12.77 -6.94 16.32
CA MET A 1 -11.43 -7.12 15.73
C MET A 1 -10.98 -5.74 15.23
N ARG A 2 -10.04 -5.06 15.91
CA ARG A 2 -9.56 -3.72 15.51
C ARG A 2 -8.14 -3.86 14.96
N CYS A 3 -8.01 -3.99 13.63
CA CYS A 3 -6.73 -3.91 12.96
C CYS A 3 -6.28 -2.45 12.97
N HIS A 4 -5.33 -2.11 13.84
CA HIS A 4 -4.69 -0.80 13.82
C HIS A 4 -3.65 -0.83 12.71
N VAL A 5 -4.00 -0.30 11.54
CA VAL A 5 -3.04 -0.05 10.47
C VAL A 5 -2.35 1.28 10.78
N ALA A 6 -1.11 1.22 11.28
CA ALA A 6 -0.30 2.41 11.51
C ALA A 6 0.26 2.91 10.17
N ILE A 7 -0.53 3.72 9.47
CA ILE A 7 -0.03 4.59 8.40
C ILE A 7 0.38 5.91 9.05
N SER A 8 1.64 6.30 8.89
CA SER A 8 2.10 7.66 9.20
C SER A 8 1.19 8.64 8.44
N GLN A 9 0.69 9.67 9.12
CA GLN A 9 -0.20 10.70 8.52
C GLN A 9 0.50 11.54 7.43
N ASP A 10 1.79 11.31 7.26
CA ASP A 10 2.61 11.90 6.25
C ASP A 10 2.47 11.09 4.96
N GLN A 11 1.79 11.67 3.98
CA GLN A 11 1.59 11.07 2.65
C GLN A 11 2.94 10.78 1.98
N ASP A 12 4.00 11.50 2.31
CA ASP A 12 5.33 11.28 1.73
C ASP A 12 6.10 10.16 2.47
N ASN A 13 5.75 9.90 3.73
CA ASN A 13 6.32 8.82 4.53
C ASN A 13 5.34 7.66 4.67
N HIS A 14 5.02 7.00 3.57
CA HIS A 14 4.46 5.66 3.58
C HIS A 14 5.46 4.72 4.26
N GLY A 15 5.20 4.30 5.51
CA GLY A 15 6.16 3.52 6.33
C GLY A 15 6.79 2.31 5.61
N TYR A 16 7.88 1.76 6.16
CA TYR A 16 8.69 0.70 5.52
C TYR A 16 7.87 -0.47 4.91
N GLY A 17 6.74 -0.84 5.52
CA GLY A 17 5.82 -1.84 4.97
C GLY A 17 5.26 -1.51 3.58
N LEU A 18 4.79 -0.27 3.37
CA LEU A 18 4.24 0.17 2.07
C LEU A 18 5.32 0.26 0.99
N LYS A 19 6.53 0.72 1.37
CA LYS A 19 7.70 0.72 0.47
C LYS A 19 8.05 -0.69 0.00
N ASN A 20 8.03 -1.66 0.91
CA ASN A 20 8.28 -3.06 0.57
C ASN A 20 7.21 -3.64 -0.36
N ILE A 21 5.92 -3.37 -0.11
CA ILE A 21 4.84 -3.85 -0.99
C ILE A 21 4.97 -3.21 -2.37
N GLN A 22 5.25 -1.90 -2.45
CA GLN A 22 5.45 -1.20 -3.72
C GLN A 22 6.64 -1.78 -4.48
N TYR A 23 7.74 -2.07 -3.78
CA TYR A 23 8.92 -2.71 -4.37
C TYR A 23 8.60 -4.09 -4.95
N ILE A 24 7.89 -4.94 -4.20
CA ILE A 24 7.45 -6.26 -4.69
C ILE A 24 6.49 -6.13 -5.88
N ALA A 25 5.50 -5.23 -5.81
CA ALA A 25 4.60 -4.99 -6.93
C ALA A 25 5.39 -4.64 -8.20
N LYS A 26 6.31 -3.67 -8.13
CA LYS A 26 7.17 -3.28 -9.25
C LYS A 26 8.06 -4.44 -9.74
N LYS A 27 8.61 -5.26 -8.83
CA LYS A 27 9.46 -6.41 -9.18
C LYS A 27 8.75 -7.42 -10.07
N TYR A 28 7.44 -7.60 -9.89
CA TYR A 28 6.62 -8.50 -10.69
C TYR A 28 5.81 -7.77 -11.77
N ASN A 29 6.30 -6.61 -12.25
CA ASN A 29 5.63 -5.78 -13.25
C ASN A 29 4.18 -5.39 -12.87
N GLY A 30 3.86 -5.46 -11.58
CA GLY A 30 2.60 -5.05 -11.02
C GLY A 30 2.60 -3.58 -10.62
N ASN A 31 1.43 -3.11 -10.22
CA ASN A 31 1.21 -1.76 -9.73
C ASN A 31 0.51 -1.79 -8.37
N MET A 32 0.69 -0.72 -7.59
CA MET A 32 0.11 -0.57 -6.27
C MET A 32 -0.48 0.83 -6.12
N THR A 33 -1.66 0.91 -5.51
CA THR A 33 -2.29 2.16 -5.08
C THR A 33 -2.69 2.10 -3.61
N VAL A 34 -2.62 3.25 -2.96
CA VAL A 34 -3.00 3.43 -1.56
C VAL A 34 -4.00 4.58 -1.49
N GLU A 35 -5.12 4.35 -0.81
CA GLU A 35 -6.14 5.35 -0.57
C GLU A 35 -6.49 5.38 0.92
N VAL A 36 -6.68 6.59 1.44
CA VAL A 36 -7.14 6.83 2.82
C VAL A 36 -8.34 7.75 2.74
N GLN A 37 -9.53 7.21 3.03
CA GLN A 37 -10.80 7.95 3.03
C GLN A 37 -11.59 7.54 4.26
N ASP A 38 -12.20 8.51 4.96
CA ASP A 38 -13.06 8.27 6.14
C ASP A 38 -12.45 7.34 7.19
N ASN A 39 -11.16 7.57 7.52
CA ASN A 39 -10.37 6.74 8.44
C ASN A 39 -10.21 5.27 7.99
N TRP A 40 -10.58 4.94 6.76
CA TRP A 40 -10.38 3.65 6.14
C TRP A 40 -9.13 3.67 5.27
N PHE A 41 -8.28 2.65 5.45
CA PHE A 41 -7.11 2.42 4.63
C PHE A 41 -7.40 1.33 3.60
N SER A 42 -7.17 1.65 2.33
CA SER A 42 -7.33 0.74 1.21
C SER A 42 -6.00 0.58 0.48
N LEU A 43 -5.61 -0.68 0.25
CA LEU A 43 -4.44 -1.07 -0.53
C LEU A 43 -4.90 -1.93 -1.70
N CYS A 44 -4.64 -1.49 -2.92
CA CYS A 44 -4.86 -2.29 -4.12
C CYS A 44 -3.51 -2.64 -4.74
N VAL A 45 -3.33 -3.93 -5.07
CA VAL A 45 -2.15 -4.41 -5.78
C VAL A 45 -2.63 -5.23 -6.97
N VAL A 46 -2.16 -4.87 -8.15
CA VAL A 46 -2.49 -5.54 -9.42
C VAL A 46 -1.22 -6.14 -10.01
N PHE A 47 -1.32 -7.36 -10.50
CA PHE A 47 -0.23 -8.05 -11.19
C PHE A 47 -0.69 -8.44 -12.60
N PRO A 48 0.21 -8.38 -13.60
CA PRO A 48 -0.08 -8.91 -14.92
C PRO A 48 -0.16 -10.44 -14.86
N ILE A 49 -1.11 -11.01 -15.59
CA ILE A 49 -1.25 -12.45 -15.80
C ILE A 49 -0.47 -12.77 -17.08
N VAL A 50 0.86 -12.82 -17.00
CA VAL A 50 1.72 -13.18 -18.13
C VAL A 50 2.66 -14.32 -17.76
#